data_AF-A0A9D4SIN7-F1
#
_entry.id   AF-A0A9D4SIN7-F1
#
_cell.length_a   1.000
_cell.length_b   1.000
_cell.length_c   1.000
_cell.angle_alpha   90.00
_cell.angle_beta   90.00
_cell.angle_gamma   90.00
#
_symmetry.space_group_name_H-M   'P 1'
#
loop_
_entity.id
_entity.type
_entity.pdbx_description
1 polymer ?
#
loop_
_entity_poly.entity_id
_entity_poly.type
_entity_poly.pdbx_seq_one_letter_code
_entity_poly.pdbx_strand_id
1 'polypeptide(L)'
;MENKYPSSSFFIRFVFIVIVIIVGSNHHQSYGHVNRNETNKNCNDERKLQTDLIVQYFITFGKNGRSFPETFTQLNDFCDESKQSLEKIEKYYLECESKYNQDLSKIGVYSLRHIIRTFCRLKPSDIDTTNKHQSNRRKKSMKKLKRLLAVAPCLNRYNLNFKCLDRYAERSWPLVKAPIGNRKISYICCNYVDAMECLDRFITDIDCIRHERQLLTEFVDDMFLNMINALCIGDNAADSDRCERLKSTRPKFKNSTEEKSVHKFKSFLMASFEILNSIQE
;
A
#
# COMPACT_ATOMS: atom_id res chain seq x y z
N MET A 1 -24.31 -15.33 -42.72
CA MET A 1 -23.38 -16.03 -41.83
C MET A 1 -22.37 -15.01 -41.33
N GLU A 2 -22.63 -14.42 -40.17
CA GLU A 2 -21.77 -13.38 -39.58
C GLU A 2 -20.70 -14.06 -38.71
N ASN A 3 -19.43 -13.88 -39.09
CA ASN A 3 -18.29 -14.22 -38.24
C ASN A 3 -18.10 -13.10 -37.20
N LYS A 4 -18.49 -13.37 -35.95
CA LYS A 4 -18.12 -12.55 -34.79
C LYS A 4 -16.70 -12.88 -34.37
N TYR A 5 -15.75 -11.99 -34.65
CA TYR A 5 -14.44 -12.00 -34.01
C TYR A 5 -14.56 -11.62 -32.52
N PRO A 6 -13.89 -12.31 -31.58
CA PRO A 6 -13.88 -11.91 -30.18
C PRO A 6 -13.15 -10.57 -30.00
N SER A 7 -13.67 -9.71 -29.12
CA SER A 7 -13.10 -8.40 -28.85
C SER A 7 -11.66 -8.52 -28.32
N SER A 8 -10.75 -7.67 -28.83
CA SER A 8 -9.32 -7.64 -28.51
C SER A 8 -9.00 -7.49 -27.01
N SER A 9 -9.96 -6.99 -26.21
CA SER A 9 -9.83 -6.88 -24.76
C SER A 9 -9.80 -8.25 -24.06
N PHE A 10 -10.46 -9.25 -24.63
CA PHE A 10 -10.51 -10.60 -24.06
C PHE A 10 -9.18 -11.34 -24.25
N PHE A 11 -8.56 -11.19 -25.43
CA PHE A 11 -7.25 -11.78 -25.73
C PHE A 11 -6.14 -11.21 -24.85
N ILE A 12 -6.13 -9.90 -24.57
CA ILE A 12 -5.11 -9.28 -23.71
C ILE A 12 -5.25 -9.78 -22.26
N ARG A 13 -6.48 -9.91 -21.74
CA ARG A 13 -6.71 -10.44 -20.38
C ARG A 13 -6.34 -11.92 -20.28
N PHE A 14 -6.63 -12.71 -21.31
CA PHE A 14 -6.29 -14.13 -21.35
C PHE A 14 -4.77 -14.36 -21.42
N VAL A 15 -4.05 -13.55 -22.20
CA VAL A 15 -2.57 -13.62 -22.28
C VAL A 15 -1.92 -13.28 -20.94
N PHE A 16 -2.43 -12.30 -20.19
CA PHE A 16 -1.91 -12.00 -18.84
C PHE A 16 -2.16 -13.14 -17.85
N ILE A 17 -3.33 -13.79 -17.88
CA ILE A 17 -3.65 -14.93 -17.00
C ILE A 17 -2.74 -16.13 -17.34
N VAL A 18 -2.52 -16.41 -18.62
CA VAL A 18 -1.65 -17.52 -19.06
C VAL A 18 -0.17 -17.26 -18.70
N ILE A 19 0.32 -16.03 -18.80
CA ILE A 19 1.70 -15.70 -18.37
C ILE A 19 1.86 -15.88 -16.84
N VAL A 20 0.87 -15.49 -16.04
CA VAL A 20 0.92 -15.70 -14.58
C VAL A 20 0.87 -17.18 -14.21
N ILE A 21 0.10 -18.00 -14.92
CA ILE A 21 0.01 -19.45 -14.68
C ILE A 21 1.28 -20.19 -15.14
N ILE A 22 1.86 -19.82 -16.29
CA ILE A 22 3.10 -20.43 -16.80
C ILE A 22 4.32 -20.05 -15.94
N VAL A 23 4.37 -18.81 -15.43
CA VAL A 23 5.43 -18.41 -14.47
C VAL A 23 5.20 -19.04 -13.09
N GLY A 24 3.95 -19.24 -12.68
CA GLY A 24 3.61 -19.88 -11.40
C GLY A 24 3.86 -21.40 -11.34
N SER A 25 3.88 -22.09 -12.48
CA SER A 25 3.97 -23.57 -12.51
C SER A 25 5.39 -24.13 -12.60
N ASN A 26 6.42 -23.28 -12.82
CA ASN A 26 7.82 -23.70 -12.95
C ASN A 26 8.72 -23.27 -11.77
N HIS A 27 8.15 -22.79 -10.66
CA HIS A 27 8.90 -22.55 -9.43
C HIS A 27 8.49 -23.54 -8.33
N HIS A 28 8.88 -24.80 -8.52
CA HIS A 28 9.37 -25.57 -7.37
C HIS A 28 10.73 -24.98 -6.97
N GLN A 29 10.69 -23.82 -6.30
CA GLN A 29 11.89 -23.25 -5.68
C GLN A 29 12.19 -24.04 -4.43
N SER A 30 13.29 -24.79 -4.50
CA SER A 30 14.06 -25.23 -3.34
C SER A 30 14.24 -24.04 -2.40
N TYR A 31 13.69 -24.15 -1.19
CA TYR A 31 13.82 -23.16 -0.14
C TYR A 31 15.29 -23.08 0.27
N GLY A 32 16.01 -22.13 -0.31
CA GLY A 32 17.33 -21.75 0.14
C GLY A 32 17.23 -21.21 1.56
N HIS A 33 17.69 -22.01 2.52
CA HIS A 33 17.95 -21.58 3.89
C HIS A 33 18.77 -20.29 3.84
N VAL A 34 18.20 -19.17 4.28
CA VAL A 34 18.98 -17.95 4.49
C VAL A 34 19.90 -18.24 5.66
N ASN A 35 21.18 -18.46 5.37
CA ASN A 35 22.22 -18.36 6.38
C ASN A 35 22.19 -16.94 6.91
N ARG A 36 21.63 -16.77 8.12
CA ARG A 36 21.59 -15.53 8.93
C ARG A 36 23.00 -15.13 9.42
N ASN A 37 24.05 -15.47 8.66
CA ASN A 37 25.45 -15.34 9.02
C ASN A 37 26.20 -14.53 7.97
N GLU A 38 25.83 -13.26 7.85
CA GLU A 38 26.74 -12.15 7.63
C GLU A 38 25.95 -10.89 7.99
N THR A 39 26.06 -10.50 9.26
CA THR A 39 25.45 -9.29 9.82
C THR A 39 25.93 -8.07 9.05
N ASN A 40 25.15 -7.67 8.05
CA ASN A 40 25.17 -6.30 7.56
C ASN A 40 24.76 -5.44 8.76
N LYS A 41 25.74 -4.85 9.48
CA LYS A 41 25.55 -4.05 10.72
C LYS A 41 24.45 -2.99 10.61
N ASN A 42 24.05 -2.66 9.38
CA ASN A 42 23.02 -1.70 9.03
C ASN A 42 21.58 -2.25 9.02
N CYS A 43 21.35 -3.57 9.17
CA CYS A 43 20.00 -4.16 9.14
C CYS A 43 19.48 -4.41 10.57
N ASN A 44 19.22 -3.31 11.28
CA ASN A 44 18.75 -3.31 12.67
C ASN A 44 17.31 -2.80 12.79
N ASP A 45 16.72 -2.94 13.98
CA ASP A 45 15.35 -2.51 14.27
C ASP A 45 15.13 -1.01 14.07
N GLU A 46 16.15 -0.19 14.33
CA GLU A 46 16.09 1.26 14.10
C GLU A 46 15.89 1.57 12.61
N ARG A 47 16.69 0.98 11.72
CA ARG A 47 16.57 1.20 10.27
C ARG A 47 15.23 0.67 9.75
N LYS A 48 14.76 -0.46 10.29
CA LYS A 48 13.43 -1.00 9.99
C LYS A 48 12.32 -0.02 10.36
N LEU A 49 12.37 0.55 11.57
CA LEU A 49 11.41 1.56 12.00
C LEU A 49 11.48 2.82 11.13
N GLN A 50 12.68 3.29 10.80
CA GLN A 50 12.84 4.43 9.90
C GLN A 50 12.21 4.14 8.53
N THR A 51 12.44 2.96 7.96
CA THR A 51 11.80 2.55 6.71
C THR A 51 10.27 2.48 6.84
N ASP A 52 9.75 1.92 7.93
CA ASP A 52 8.30 1.84 8.18
C ASP A 52 7.66 3.24 8.28
N LEU A 53 8.31 4.17 8.98
CA LEU A 53 7.88 5.57 9.06
C LEU A 53 7.92 6.26 7.69
N ILE A 54 8.95 6.01 6.87
CA ILE A 54 9.04 6.53 5.50
C ILE A 54 7.90 5.96 4.63
N VAL A 55 7.48 4.72 4.84
CA VAL A 55 6.32 4.18 4.10
C VAL A 55 5.03 4.84 4.56
N GLN A 56 4.83 5.01 5.87
CA GLN A 56 3.65 5.70 6.41
C GLN A 56 3.55 7.14 5.88
N TYR A 57 4.69 7.81 5.70
CA TYR A 57 4.80 9.16 5.15
C TYR A 57 4.03 9.35 3.84
N PHE A 58 3.98 8.32 2.97
CA PHE A 58 3.29 8.37 1.67
C PHE A 58 1.77 8.41 1.78
N ILE A 59 1.18 7.90 2.87
CA ILE A 59 -0.28 7.82 3.02
C ILE A 59 -0.87 9.21 3.29
N THR A 60 -0.06 10.22 3.62
CA THR A 60 -0.45 11.62 3.92
C THR A 60 -1.42 11.81 5.11
N PHE A 61 -1.95 10.70 5.65
CA PHE A 61 -2.81 10.63 6.82
C PHE A 61 -2.10 9.93 7.98
N GLY A 62 -2.47 10.30 9.20
CA GLY A 62 -1.98 9.72 10.45
C GLY A 62 -0.91 10.57 11.11
N LYS A 63 -0.57 10.22 12.36
CA LYS A 63 0.36 10.97 13.20
C LYS A 63 1.75 11.18 12.58
N ASN A 64 2.23 10.23 11.76
CA ASN A 64 3.52 10.33 11.07
C ASN A 64 3.36 10.51 9.55
N GLY A 65 2.14 10.81 9.08
CA GLY A 65 1.88 11.15 7.69
C GLY A 65 2.42 12.56 7.37
N ARG A 66 2.92 12.76 6.15
CA ARG A 66 3.28 14.10 5.68
C ARG A 66 2.02 14.89 5.30
N SER A 67 2.03 16.19 5.55
CA SER A 67 1.11 17.11 4.88
C SER A 67 1.20 16.98 3.35
N PHE A 68 0.05 16.94 2.70
CA PHE A 68 -0.01 16.99 1.24
C PHE A 68 0.20 18.43 0.75
N PRO A 69 0.82 18.65 -0.43
CA PRO A 69 1.01 19.98 -0.98
C PRO A 69 -0.31 20.73 -1.16
N GLU A 70 -0.32 22.02 -0.81
CA GLU A 70 -1.45 22.93 -1.03
C GLU A 70 -1.26 23.78 -2.29
N THR A 71 -0.03 23.82 -2.81
CA THR A 71 0.33 24.59 -4.00
C THR A 71 1.21 23.78 -4.95
N PHE A 72 1.27 24.19 -6.21
CA PHE A 72 2.19 23.60 -7.20
C PHE A 72 3.67 23.81 -6.84
N THR A 73 4.00 24.88 -6.12
CA THR A 73 5.37 25.09 -5.64
C THR A 73 5.75 24.03 -4.61
N GLN A 74 4.90 23.83 -3.59
CA GLN A 74 5.10 22.79 -2.59
C GLN A 74 5.07 21.37 -3.18
N LEU A 75 4.39 21.18 -4.32
CA LEU A 75 4.34 19.90 -5.00
C LEU A 75 5.72 19.46 -5.49
N ASN A 76 6.57 20.38 -5.96
CA ASN A 76 7.92 20.03 -6.42
C ASN A 76 8.77 19.46 -5.27
N ASP A 77 8.79 20.15 -4.13
CA ASP A 77 9.52 19.70 -2.93
C ASP A 77 9.00 18.33 -2.47
N PHE A 78 7.67 18.16 -2.46
CA PHE A 78 7.04 16.89 -2.14
C PHE A 78 7.49 15.75 -3.07
N CYS A 79 7.63 16.05 -4.37
CA CYS A 79 8.05 15.08 -5.36
C CYS A 79 9.51 14.65 -5.23
N ASP A 80 10.41 15.60 -4.94
CA ASP A 80 11.82 15.32 -4.75
C ASP A 80 12.06 14.51 -3.47
N GLU A 81 11.42 14.90 -2.36
CA GLU A 81 11.48 14.15 -1.11
C GLU A 81 10.86 12.76 -1.24
N SER A 82 9.76 12.63 -2.00
CA SER A 82 9.14 11.33 -2.30
C SER A 82 10.09 10.43 -3.08
N LYS A 83 10.85 10.96 -4.04
CA LYS A 83 11.84 10.20 -4.80
C LYS A 83 12.94 9.66 -3.87
N GLN A 84 13.52 10.52 -3.02
CA GLN A 84 14.55 10.12 -2.05
C GLN A 84 14.02 9.08 -1.06
N SER A 85 12.77 9.23 -0.62
CA SER A 85 12.10 8.29 0.28
C SER A 85 11.92 6.91 -0.34
N LEU A 86 11.49 6.84 -1.60
CA LEU A 86 11.39 5.57 -2.34
C LEU A 86 12.74 4.87 -2.48
N GLU A 87 13.81 5.62 -2.76
CA GLU A 87 15.17 5.06 -2.86
C GLU A 87 15.64 4.46 -1.52
N LYS A 88 15.33 5.12 -0.40
CA LYS A 88 15.62 4.58 0.95
C LYS A 88 14.85 3.30 1.24
N ILE A 89 13.56 3.24 0.87
CA ILE A 89 12.74 2.04 1.01
C ILE A 89 13.33 0.88 0.20
N GLU A 90 13.62 1.10 -1.09
CA GLU A 90 14.20 0.06 -1.97
C GLU A 90 15.52 -0.46 -1.44
N LYS A 91 16.39 0.44 -1.00
CA LYS A 91 17.70 0.08 -0.47
C LYS A 91 17.58 -0.78 0.79
N TYR A 92 16.63 -0.48 1.69
CA TYR A 92 16.38 -1.30 2.86
C TYR A 92 15.97 -2.73 2.49
N TYR A 93 14.93 -2.88 1.67
CA TYR A 93 14.44 -4.22 1.31
C TYR A 93 15.49 -5.02 0.54
N LEU A 94 16.26 -4.38 -0.34
CA LEU A 94 17.33 -5.04 -1.07
C LEU A 94 18.44 -5.58 -0.15
N GLU A 95 18.80 -4.84 0.89
CA GLU A 95 19.95 -5.17 1.76
C GLU A 95 19.58 -6.04 2.96
N CYS A 96 18.34 -5.95 3.46
CA CYS A 96 17.97 -6.46 4.78
C CYS A 96 16.90 -7.55 4.77
N GLU A 97 16.23 -7.80 3.64
CA GLU A 97 15.06 -8.68 3.60
C GLU A 97 15.29 -9.90 2.69
N SER A 98 14.51 -10.96 2.93
CA SER A 98 14.58 -12.20 2.16
C SER A 98 14.26 -11.97 0.68
N LYS A 99 14.70 -12.87 -0.19
CA LYS A 99 14.44 -12.76 -1.64
C LYS A 99 12.95 -12.61 -1.97
N TYR A 100 12.10 -13.33 -1.25
CA TYR A 100 10.64 -13.23 -1.38
C TYR A 100 10.13 -11.82 -1.02
N ASN A 101 10.56 -11.27 0.12
CA ASN A 101 10.19 -9.91 0.53
C ASN A 101 10.79 -8.83 -0.37
N GLN A 102 11.96 -9.07 -0.94
CA GLN A 102 12.53 -8.18 -1.97
C GLN A 102 11.61 -8.10 -3.19
N ASP A 103 11.10 -9.23 -3.67
CA ASP A 103 10.25 -9.24 -4.86
C ASP A 103 8.86 -8.67 -4.56
N LEU A 104 8.29 -8.93 -3.38
CA LEU A 104 7.03 -8.30 -2.96
C LEU A 104 7.19 -6.78 -2.68
N SER A 105 8.32 -6.34 -2.12
CA SER A 105 8.58 -4.91 -1.92
C SER A 105 8.74 -4.16 -3.23
N LYS A 106 9.28 -4.77 -4.29
CA LYS A 106 9.26 -4.17 -5.64
C LYS A 106 7.85 -3.87 -6.11
N ILE A 107 6.86 -4.73 -5.82
CA ILE A 107 5.45 -4.50 -6.16
C ILE A 107 4.90 -3.30 -5.37
N GLY A 108 5.14 -3.26 -4.06
CA GLY A 108 4.74 -2.15 -3.20
C GLY A 108 5.37 -0.82 -3.63
N VAL A 109 6.69 -0.78 -3.80
CA VAL A 109 7.42 0.39 -4.24
C VAL A 109 7.01 0.83 -5.64
N TYR A 110 6.79 -0.11 -6.57
CA TYR A 110 6.29 0.23 -7.90
C TYR A 110 4.96 0.98 -7.83
N SER A 111 4.06 0.55 -6.94
CA SER A 111 2.74 1.19 -6.73
C SER A 111 2.88 2.60 -6.19
N LEU A 112 3.68 2.78 -5.12
CA LEU A 112 3.99 4.10 -4.57
C LEU A 112 4.65 5.02 -5.60
N ARG A 113 5.61 4.49 -6.36
CA ARG A 113 6.28 5.24 -7.42
C ARG A 113 5.31 5.63 -8.54
N HIS A 114 4.37 4.76 -8.89
CA HIS A 114 3.38 5.02 -9.94
C HIS A 114 2.47 6.18 -9.56
N ILE A 115 1.91 6.15 -8.34
CA ILE A 115 0.99 7.20 -7.88
C ILE A 115 1.72 8.54 -7.72
N ILE A 116 2.94 8.56 -7.16
CA ILE A 116 3.76 9.78 -7.06
C ILE A 116 4.07 10.34 -8.45
N ARG A 117 4.53 9.52 -9.40
CA ARG A 117 4.79 9.95 -10.78
C ARG A 117 3.57 10.50 -11.51
N THR A 118 2.37 10.07 -11.12
CA THR A 118 1.12 10.56 -11.72
C THR A 118 0.94 12.06 -11.47
N PHE A 119 1.46 12.58 -10.37
CA PHE A 119 1.34 14.00 -10.00
C PHE A 119 2.63 14.78 -10.24
N CYS A 120 3.79 14.16 -9.98
CA CYS A 120 5.10 14.81 -10.04
C CYS A 120 5.63 15.10 -11.45
N ARG A 121 4.97 14.61 -12.49
CA ARG A 121 5.33 14.88 -13.89
C ARG A 121 4.55 16.04 -14.50
N LEU A 122 3.65 16.65 -13.73
CA LEU A 122 2.77 17.71 -14.18
C LEU A 122 3.44 19.06 -13.90
N LYS A 123 3.54 19.91 -14.92
CA LYS A 123 4.08 21.26 -14.79
C LYS A 123 2.95 22.28 -14.60
N PRO A 124 3.20 23.41 -13.92
CA PRO A 124 2.24 24.51 -13.86
C PRO A 124 1.82 25.01 -15.25
N SER A 125 2.73 24.98 -16.23
CA SER A 125 2.45 25.33 -17.62
C SER A 125 1.47 24.38 -18.32
N ASP A 126 1.18 23.21 -17.75
CA ASP A 126 0.17 22.26 -18.28
C ASP A 126 -1.27 22.61 -17.82
N ILE A 127 -1.43 23.67 -17.01
CA ILE A 127 -2.73 24.14 -16.50
C ILE A 127 -3.50 24.89 -17.59
N ASP A 128 -2.80 25.52 -18.54
CA ASP A 128 -3.40 26.22 -19.68
C ASP A 128 -3.98 25.23 -20.69
N THR A 129 -5.31 25.21 -20.73
CA THR A 129 -6.17 24.28 -21.47
C THR A 129 -6.13 24.41 -23.00
N THR A 130 -5.23 25.21 -23.57
CA THR A 130 -5.16 25.49 -25.02
C THR A 130 -4.34 24.47 -25.82
N ASN A 131 -3.59 23.59 -25.17
CA ASN A 131 -2.85 22.54 -25.87
C ASN A 131 -3.77 21.40 -26.34
N LYS A 132 -4.31 21.54 -27.55
CA LYS A 132 -5.13 20.53 -28.27
C LYS A 132 -4.49 19.13 -28.33
N HIS A 133 -3.17 19.01 -28.18
CA HIS A 133 -2.42 17.74 -28.27
C HIS A 133 -2.17 17.02 -26.94
N GLN A 134 -2.73 17.48 -25.81
CA GLN A 134 -2.52 16.81 -24.54
C GLN A 134 -3.29 15.47 -24.47
N SER A 135 -2.61 14.38 -24.12
CA SER A 135 -3.23 13.05 -24.00
C SER A 135 -4.33 13.01 -22.93
N ASN A 136 -5.38 12.22 -23.18
CA ASN A 136 -6.51 12.06 -22.24
C ASN A 136 -6.04 11.61 -20.83
N ARG A 137 -4.99 10.80 -20.77
CA ARG A 137 -4.39 10.35 -19.50
C ARG A 137 -3.84 11.53 -18.70
N ARG A 138 -3.08 12.43 -19.34
CA ARG A 138 -2.48 13.59 -18.66
C ARG A 138 -3.54 14.58 -18.18
N LYS A 139 -4.60 14.79 -18.98
CA LYS A 139 -5.79 15.58 -18.56
C LYS A 139 -6.45 14.99 -17.31
N LYS A 140 -6.65 13.67 -17.26
CA LYS A 140 -7.22 12.98 -16.09
C LYS A 140 -6.33 13.14 -14.84
N SER A 141 -5.01 12.93 -14.98
CA SER A 141 -4.04 13.11 -13.88
C SER A 141 -4.02 14.54 -13.36
N MET A 142 -4.05 15.54 -14.24
CA MET A 142 -4.11 16.94 -13.87
C MET A 142 -5.41 17.29 -13.15
N LYS A 143 -6.56 16.78 -13.61
CA LYS A 143 -7.84 16.96 -12.91
C LYS A 143 -7.81 16.32 -11.52
N LYS A 144 -7.24 15.12 -11.38
CA LYS A 144 -7.05 14.43 -10.09
C LYS A 144 -6.17 15.29 -9.16
N LEU A 145 -5.04 15.79 -9.66
CA LEU A 145 -4.13 16.66 -8.90
C LEU A 145 -4.81 17.95 -8.43
N LYS A 146 -5.47 18.68 -9.32
CA LYS A 146 -6.15 19.94 -8.98
C LYS A 146 -7.17 19.74 -7.85
N ARG A 147 -7.94 18.65 -7.90
CA ARG A 147 -8.89 18.30 -6.83
C ARG A 147 -8.17 17.97 -5.52
N LEU A 148 -7.08 17.19 -5.57
CA LEU A 148 -6.27 16.88 -4.38
C LEU A 148 -5.67 18.13 -3.75
N LEU A 149 -5.10 19.04 -4.54
CA LEU A 149 -4.57 20.33 -4.05
C LEU A 149 -5.69 21.18 -3.43
N ALA A 150 -6.88 21.20 -4.02
CA ALA A 150 -8.01 21.96 -3.50
C ALA A 150 -8.49 21.48 -2.11
N VAL A 151 -8.40 20.18 -1.84
CA VAL A 151 -8.75 19.63 -0.52
C VAL A 151 -7.59 19.56 0.46
N ALA A 152 -6.35 19.76 0.01
CA ALA A 152 -5.15 19.62 0.82
C ALA A 152 -5.18 20.43 2.14
N PRO A 153 -5.63 21.71 2.18
CA PRO A 153 -5.71 22.44 3.44
C PRO A 153 -6.64 21.77 4.47
N CYS A 154 -7.77 21.22 4.00
CA CYS A 154 -8.69 20.47 4.86
C CYS A 154 -8.02 19.16 5.32
N LEU A 155 -7.41 18.40 4.41
CA LEU A 155 -6.72 17.15 4.74
C LEU A 155 -5.62 17.37 5.78
N ASN A 156 -4.78 18.39 5.59
CA ASN A 156 -3.66 18.74 6.46
C ASN A 156 -4.12 19.14 7.86
N ARG A 157 -5.33 19.69 8.00
CA ARG A 157 -5.91 20.01 9.31
C ARG A 157 -6.34 18.78 10.11
N TYR A 158 -6.78 17.72 9.42
CA TYR A 158 -7.34 16.51 10.06
C TYR A 158 -6.41 15.29 9.99
N ASN A 159 -5.25 15.39 9.33
CA ASN A 159 -4.34 14.26 9.09
C ASN A 159 -3.93 13.54 10.39
N LEU A 160 -3.66 14.27 11.48
CA LEU A 160 -3.27 13.70 12.78
C LEU A 160 -4.39 12.88 13.46
N ASN A 161 -5.65 13.11 13.10
CA ASN A 161 -6.81 12.44 13.70
C ASN A 161 -7.13 11.08 13.05
N PHE A 162 -6.33 10.66 12.06
CA PHE A 162 -6.56 9.42 11.33
C PHE A 162 -6.08 8.19 12.11
N LYS A 163 -7.01 7.49 12.76
CA LYS A 163 -6.74 6.31 13.61
C LYS A 163 -6.81 4.96 12.86
N CYS A 164 -7.10 4.97 11.56
CA CYS A 164 -7.34 3.73 10.81
C CYS A 164 -6.07 2.89 10.64
N LEU A 165 -4.91 3.53 10.46
CA LEU A 165 -3.62 2.86 10.43
C LEU A 165 -3.24 2.27 11.78
N ASP A 166 -3.50 3.00 12.88
CA ASP A 166 -3.26 2.49 14.22
C ASP A 166 -4.12 1.26 14.51
N ARG A 167 -5.42 1.31 14.13
CA ARG A 167 -6.32 0.16 14.26
C ARG A 167 -5.86 -1.03 13.42
N TYR A 168 -5.40 -0.79 12.19
CA TYR A 168 -4.81 -1.83 11.35
C TYR A 168 -3.58 -2.44 12.03
N ALA A 169 -2.68 -1.59 12.55
CA ALA A 169 -1.48 -2.01 13.26
C ALA A 169 -1.81 -2.88 14.48
N GLU A 170 -2.75 -2.45 15.31
CA GLU A 170 -3.18 -3.16 16.51
C GLU A 170 -3.83 -4.51 16.20
N ARG A 171 -4.59 -4.61 15.10
CA ARG A 171 -5.24 -5.87 14.70
C ARG A 171 -4.29 -6.84 14.02
N SER A 172 -3.28 -6.33 13.33
CA SER A 172 -2.33 -7.16 12.58
C SER A 172 -1.15 -7.58 13.46
N TRP A 173 -0.70 -6.75 14.42
CA TRP A 173 0.50 -7.03 15.23
C TRP A 173 0.47 -8.39 15.92
N PRO A 174 -0.64 -8.80 16.58
CA PRO A 174 -0.70 -10.11 17.23
C PRO A 174 -0.58 -11.29 16.25
N LEU A 175 -0.83 -11.08 14.95
CA LEU A 175 -0.74 -12.14 13.95
C LEU A 175 0.70 -12.60 13.72
N VAL A 176 1.70 -11.75 13.97
CA VAL A 176 3.12 -12.09 13.79
C VAL A 176 3.47 -13.33 14.62
N LYS A 177 3.09 -13.34 15.90
CA LYS A 177 3.38 -14.46 16.81
C LYS A 177 2.32 -15.57 16.81
N ALA A 178 1.25 -15.43 16.01
CA ALA A 178 0.13 -16.36 16.04
C ALA A 178 0.49 -17.71 15.39
N PRO A 179 0.24 -18.87 16.02
CA PRO A 179 0.54 -20.17 15.43
C PRO A 179 -0.57 -20.63 14.48
N ILE A 180 -0.89 -19.81 13.47
CA ILE A 180 -2.00 -20.05 12.52
C ILE A 180 -1.53 -20.18 11.06
N GLY A 181 -0.20 -20.24 10.85
CA GLY A 181 0.44 -20.43 9.54
C GLY A 181 -0.09 -19.46 8.46
N ASN A 182 -0.37 -19.99 7.28
CA ASN A 182 -0.84 -19.20 6.13
C ASN A 182 -2.17 -18.47 6.35
N ARG A 183 -2.98 -18.85 7.37
CA ARG A 183 -4.23 -18.11 7.67
C ARG A 183 -3.95 -16.68 8.11
N LYS A 184 -2.73 -16.36 8.56
CA LYS A 184 -2.29 -14.97 8.82
C LYS A 184 -2.53 -14.06 7.61
N ILE A 185 -2.35 -14.58 6.38
CA ILE A 185 -2.58 -13.84 5.13
C ILE A 185 -4.05 -13.44 4.99
N SER A 186 -4.99 -14.37 5.25
CA SER A 186 -6.41 -14.03 5.20
C SER A 186 -6.78 -12.95 6.22
N TYR A 187 -6.20 -13.00 7.43
CA TYR A 187 -6.45 -12.00 8.47
C TYR A 187 -5.89 -10.62 8.12
N ILE A 188 -4.69 -10.53 7.54
CA ILE A 188 -4.11 -9.24 7.18
C ILE A 188 -4.86 -8.59 5.99
N CYS A 189 -5.31 -9.40 5.04
CA CYS A 189 -6.18 -8.97 3.95
C CYS A 189 -7.51 -8.40 4.46
N CYS A 190 -8.14 -9.05 5.45
CA CYS A 190 -9.35 -8.52 6.09
C CYS A 190 -9.09 -7.29 6.95
N ASN A 191 -7.93 -7.20 7.61
CA ASN A 191 -7.54 -5.99 8.33
C ASN A 191 -7.37 -4.80 7.39
N TYR A 192 -6.90 -5.01 6.16
CA TYR A 192 -6.84 -3.96 5.14
C TYR A 192 -8.23 -3.47 4.75
N VAL A 193 -9.18 -4.37 4.49
CA VAL A 193 -10.58 -4.00 4.19
C VAL A 193 -11.17 -3.17 5.34
N ASP A 194 -10.98 -3.60 6.59
CA ASP A 194 -11.40 -2.84 7.77
C ASP A 194 -10.75 -1.44 7.85
N ALA A 195 -9.50 -1.31 7.43
CA ALA A 195 -8.78 -0.05 7.39
C ALA A 195 -9.34 0.88 6.31
N MET A 196 -9.70 0.35 5.14
CA MET A 196 -10.33 1.10 4.06
C MET A 196 -11.75 1.53 4.41
N GLU A 197 -12.55 0.68 5.06
CA GLU A 197 -13.86 1.07 5.61
C GLU A 197 -13.76 2.13 6.72
N CYS A 198 -12.66 2.11 7.48
CA CYS A 198 -12.38 3.14 8.47
C CYS A 198 -12.02 4.47 7.79
N LEU A 199 -11.19 4.44 6.75
CA LEU A 199 -10.84 5.62 5.95
C LEU A 199 -12.08 6.25 5.31
N ASP A 200 -12.92 5.41 4.74
CA ASP A 200 -14.17 5.82 4.09
C ASP A 200 -15.10 6.58 5.04
N ARG A 201 -15.26 6.06 6.27
CA ARG A 201 -16.00 6.74 7.35
C ARG A 201 -15.33 8.02 7.80
N PHE A 202 -14.02 8.01 8.01
CA PHE A 202 -13.25 9.19 8.38
C PHE A 202 -13.45 10.34 7.37
N ILE A 203 -13.40 10.05 6.07
CA ILE A 203 -13.66 11.06 5.03
C ILE A 203 -15.11 11.53 5.07
N THR A 204 -16.05 10.61 5.30
CA THR A 204 -17.48 10.94 5.40
C THR A 204 -17.78 11.84 6.59
N ASP A 205 -17.05 11.72 7.70
CA ASP A 205 -17.27 12.52 8.91
C ASP A 205 -16.73 13.96 8.79
N ILE A 206 -15.93 14.28 7.76
CA ILE A 206 -15.31 15.60 7.61
C ILE A 206 -15.97 16.37 6.45
N ASP A 207 -16.73 17.41 6.79
CA ASP A 207 -17.55 18.17 5.83
C ASP A 207 -16.77 18.72 4.62
N CYS A 208 -15.55 19.24 4.83
CA CYS A 208 -14.76 19.84 3.74
C CYS A 208 -14.13 18.84 2.77
N ILE A 209 -14.17 17.53 3.04
CA ILE A 209 -13.66 16.48 2.14
C ILE A 209 -14.69 15.39 1.81
N ARG A 210 -15.85 15.36 2.48
CA ARG A 210 -16.91 14.36 2.27
C ARG A 210 -17.30 14.21 0.79
N HIS A 211 -17.39 15.32 0.06
CA HIS A 211 -17.75 15.33 -1.37
C HIS A 211 -16.65 14.77 -2.28
N GLU A 212 -15.43 14.62 -1.77
CA GLU A 212 -14.26 14.04 -2.43
C GLU A 212 -13.95 12.61 -1.96
N ARG A 213 -14.91 11.96 -1.27
CA ARG A 213 -14.81 10.58 -0.75
C ARG A 213 -14.21 9.58 -1.73
N GLN A 214 -14.74 9.52 -2.95
CA GLN A 214 -14.26 8.60 -3.98
C GLN A 214 -12.80 8.91 -4.35
N LEU A 215 -12.46 10.18 -4.56
CA LEU A 215 -11.11 10.61 -4.94
C LEU A 215 -10.08 10.20 -3.89
N LEU A 216 -10.40 10.42 -2.61
CA LEU A 216 -9.49 10.20 -1.49
C LEU A 216 -9.33 8.71 -1.17
N THR A 217 -10.43 7.95 -1.25
CA THR A 217 -10.38 6.49 -1.07
C THR A 217 -9.57 5.84 -2.20
N GLU A 218 -9.82 6.22 -3.46
CA GLU A 218 -9.01 5.75 -4.61
C GLU A 218 -7.54 6.15 -4.48
N PHE A 219 -7.23 7.33 -3.93
CA PHE A 219 -5.84 7.77 -3.75
C PHE A 219 -5.07 6.86 -2.79
N VAL A 220 -5.67 6.45 -1.67
CA VAL A 220 -5.05 5.53 -0.72
C VAL A 220 -5.04 4.10 -1.27
N ASP A 221 -6.13 3.67 -1.93
CA ASP A 221 -6.19 2.33 -2.51
C ASP A 221 -5.14 2.14 -3.61
N ASP A 222 -4.98 3.12 -4.52
CA ASP A 222 -3.97 3.10 -5.59
C ASP A 222 -2.53 2.89 -5.07
N MET A 223 -2.23 3.28 -3.81
CA MET A 223 -0.92 3.08 -3.19
C MET A 223 -0.63 1.62 -2.86
N PHE A 224 -1.65 0.86 -2.44
CA PHE A 224 -1.49 -0.48 -1.88
C PHE A 224 -2.12 -1.58 -2.74
N LEU A 225 -2.96 -1.22 -3.71
CA LEU A 225 -3.76 -2.13 -4.50
C LEU A 225 -2.94 -3.26 -5.15
N ASN A 226 -1.80 -2.97 -5.78
CA ASN A 226 -1.04 -4.06 -6.43
C ASN A 226 -0.41 -5.00 -5.41
N MET A 227 -0.03 -4.51 -4.23
CA MET A 227 0.48 -5.37 -3.17
C MET A 227 -0.64 -6.21 -2.57
N ILE A 228 -1.79 -5.61 -2.29
CA ILE A 228 -2.99 -6.33 -1.84
C ILE A 228 -3.39 -7.39 -2.85
N ASN A 229 -3.41 -7.06 -4.14
CA ASN A 229 -3.73 -8.00 -5.21
C ASN A 229 -2.66 -9.08 -5.40
N ALA A 230 -1.43 -8.87 -4.93
CA ALA A 230 -0.40 -9.91 -4.93
C ALA A 230 -0.53 -10.84 -3.70
N LEU A 231 -0.93 -10.28 -2.56
CA LEU A 231 -1.02 -10.98 -1.28
C LEU A 231 -2.36 -11.70 -1.08
N CYS A 232 -3.46 -11.07 -1.49
CA CYS A 232 -4.85 -11.44 -1.19
C CYS A 232 -5.54 -12.08 -2.40
N ILE A 233 -4.95 -13.15 -2.94
CA ILE A 233 -5.48 -13.87 -4.12
C ILE A 233 -6.18 -15.17 -3.76
N GLY A 234 -7.11 -15.60 -4.62
CA GLY A 234 -7.80 -16.89 -4.54
C GLY A 234 -8.44 -17.11 -3.18
N ASP A 235 -8.00 -18.16 -2.49
CA ASP A 235 -8.41 -18.48 -1.12
C ASP A 235 -7.93 -17.47 -0.08
N ASN A 236 -7.35 -16.32 -0.42
CA ASN A 236 -7.06 -15.19 0.47
C ASN A 236 -7.75 -13.89 0.03
N ALA A 237 -8.62 -13.95 -0.98
CA ALA A 237 -9.41 -12.81 -1.43
C ALA A 237 -10.15 -12.14 -0.26
N ALA A 238 -10.12 -10.82 -0.25
CA ALA A 238 -10.72 -9.99 0.78
C ALA A 238 -12.15 -9.62 0.38
N ASP A 239 -13.10 -10.53 0.58
CA ASP A 239 -14.53 -10.23 0.49
C ASP A 239 -15.15 -10.01 1.88
N SER A 240 -16.19 -9.16 1.95
CA SER A 240 -16.82 -8.73 3.21
C SER A 240 -17.30 -9.91 4.04
N ASP A 241 -18.00 -10.85 3.44
CA ASP A 241 -18.67 -11.97 4.13
C ASP A 241 -17.66 -12.93 4.74
N ARG A 242 -16.57 -13.19 4.02
CA ARG A 242 -15.45 -13.96 4.53
C ARG A 242 -14.75 -13.23 5.66
N CYS A 243 -14.51 -11.93 5.52
CA CYS A 243 -13.88 -11.16 6.57
C CYS A 243 -14.72 -11.09 7.85
N GLU A 244 -16.04 -11.02 7.72
CA GLU A 244 -16.97 -11.15 8.85
C GLU A 244 -16.86 -12.52 9.54
N ARG A 245 -16.85 -13.62 8.76
CA ARG A 245 -16.64 -14.96 9.31
C ARG A 245 -15.30 -15.09 10.03
N LEU A 246 -14.22 -14.59 9.43
CA LEU A 246 -12.88 -14.63 10.04
C LEU A 246 -12.79 -13.80 11.32
N LYS A 247 -13.47 -12.64 11.40
CA LYS A 247 -13.53 -11.83 12.63
C LYS A 247 -14.08 -12.64 13.81
N SER A 248 -15.11 -13.47 13.58
CA SER A 248 -15.71 -14.30 14.63
C SER A 248 -14.77 -15.38 15.18
N THR A 249 -13.83 -15.86 14.35
CA THR A 249 -12.85 -16.91 14.70
C THR A 249 -11.48 -16.37 15.04
N ARG A 250 -11.33 -15.05 15.20
CA ARG A 250 -10.04 -14.42 15.47
C ARG A 250 -9.43 -15.01 16.76
N PRO A 251 -8.15 -15.42 16.73
CA PRO A 251 -7.47 -15.85 17.95
C PRO A 251 -7.54 -14.72 19.00
N LYS A 252 -8.06 -15.03 20.19
CA LYS A 252 -8.07 -14.11 21.33
C LYS A 252 -6.68 -14.18 21.97
N PHE A 253 -5.85 -13.16 21.74
CA PHE A 253 -4.54 -13.08 22.37
C PHE A 253 -4.69 -12.56 23.81
N LYS A 254 -3.99 -13.19 24.77
CA LYS A 254 -3.97 -12.72 26.16
C LYS A 254 -3.27 -11.36 26.24
N ASN A 255 -3.93 -10.42 26.92
CA ASN A 255 -3.47 -9.13 27.43
C ASN A 255 -2.24 -8.49 26.76
N SER A 256 -2.50 -7.50 25.90
CA SER A 256 -1.52 -6.57 25.32
C SER A 256 -0.86 -5.62 26.34
N THR A 257 -1.00 -5.87 27.65
CA THR A 257 -0.44 -5.04 28.72
C THR A 257 0.99 -5.44 29.11
N GLU A 258 1.45 -6.65 28.77
CA GLU A 258 2.81 -7.12 29.12
C GLU A 258 3.81 -7.01 27.97
N GLU A 259 3.37 -7.10 26.71
CA GLU A 259 4.22 -6.76 25.58
C GLU A 259 4.07 -5.28 25.24
N LYS A 260 4.78 -4.44 25.98
CA LYS A 260 5.31 -3.18 25.43
C LYS A 260 6.32 -3.52 24.32
N SER A 261 5.83 -4.11 23.22
CA SER A 261 6.60 -4.17 21.99
C SER A 261 6.98 -2.74 21.64
N VAL A 262 8.29 -2.48 21.65
CA VAL A 262 8.86 -1.16 21.36
C VAL A 262 8.52 -0.77 19.92
N HIS A 263 8.16 -1.71 19.03
CA HIS A 263 7.83 -1.46 17.63
C HIS A 263 6.51 -2.15 17.22
N LYS A 264 5.40 -1.39 17.27
CA LYS A 264 4.23 -1.69 16.44
C LYS A 264 4.49 -1.12 15.05
N PHE A 265 4.27 -1.91 14.01
CA PHE A 265 4.36 -1.39 12.64
C PHE A 265 3.38 -0.25 12.38
N LYS A 266 3.76 0.64 11.48
CA LYS A 266 3.16 1.94 11.22
C LYS A 266 2.59 2.05 9.82
N SER A 267 3.02 1.18 8.92
CA SER A 267 2.54 1.08 7.54
C SER A 267 1.95 -0.28 7.20
N PHE A 268 1.08 -0.30 6.19
CA PHE A 268 0.53 -1.53 5.63
C PHE A 268 1.63 -2.45 5.06
N LEU A 269 2.64 -1.87 4.42
CA LEU A 269 3.76 -2.58 3.81
C LEU A 269 4.58 -3.35 4.85
N MET A 270 5.03 -2.67 5.92
CA MET A 270 5.84 -3.30 6.96
C MET A 270 5.05 -4.40 7.69
N ALA A 271 3.78 -4.16 7.99
CA ALA A 271 2.91 -5.17 8.58
C ALA A 271 2.84 -6.46 7.75
N SER A 272 2.74 -6.29 6.43
CA SER A 272 2.66 -7.42 5.49
C SER A 272 3.94 -8.25 5.53
N PHE A 273 5.10 -7.60 5.52
CA PHE A 273 6.38 -8.30 5.57
C PHE A 273 6.63 -9.01 6.90
N GLU A 274 6.32 -8.37 8.04
CA GLU A 274 6.47 -9.01 9.35
C GLU A 274 5.63 -10.28 9.46
N ILE A 275 4.39 -10.21 8.97
CA ILE A 275 3.50 -11.37 8.97
C ILE A 275 4.02 -12.46 8.04
N LEU A 276 4.51 -12.11 6.85
CA LEU A 276 5.06 -13.08 5.89
C LEU A 276 6.35 -13.73 6.40
N ASN A 277 7.26 -12.95 7.00
CA ASN A 277 8.47 -13.47 7.64
C ASN A 277 8.12 -14.49 8.73
N SER A 278 7.10 -14.20 9.55
CA SER A 278 6.64 -15.10 10.60
C SER A 278 5.91 -16.36 10.13
N ILE A 279 5.69 -16.52 8.83
CA ILE A 279 5.19 -17.77 8.22
C ILE A 279 6.36 -18.65 7.76
N GLN A 280 7.49 -18.02 7.42
CA GLN A 280 8.69 -18.68 6.90
C GLN A 280 9.62 -19.19 8.01
N GLU A 281 9.49 -18.67 9.23
CA GLU A 281 10.12 -19.19 10.47
C GLU A 281 9.31 -20.36 11.06
#